data_AF-A0A380FDV9-F1
#
_entry.id   AF-A0A380FDV9-F1
#
_cell.length_a   1.000
_cell.length_b   1.000
_cell.length_c   1.000
_cell.angle_alpha   90.00
_cell.angle_beta   90.00
_cell.angle_gamma   90.00
#
_symmetry.space_group_name_H-M   'P 1'
#
loop_
_entity.id
_entity.type
_entity.pdbx_description
1 polymer ?
#
loop_
_entity_poly.entity_id
_entity_poly.type
_entity_poly.pdbx_seq_one_letter_code
_entity_poly.pdbx_strand_id
1 'polypeptide(L)' 'MKHSPTALRFLKAAMNADTDGLAGLQQMAGDATLLYYTTDEAKEGRDAFKEKRDPDFDQFPKFP' A
#
# COMPACT_ATOMS: atom_id res chain seq x y z
N MET A 1 0.96 -3.02 26.99
CA MET A 1 1.63 -3.30 25.70
C MET A 1 1.32 -2.17 24.73
N LYS A 2 2.33 -1.63 24.01
CA LYS A 2 2.12 -0.62 22.96
C LYS A 2 2.25 -1.34 21.61
N HIS A 3 1.13 -1.62 20.94
CA HIS A 3 1.12 -2.27 19.64
C HIS A 3 1.22 -1.25 18.51
N SER A 4 1.76 -1.66 17.35
CA SER A 4 1.84 -0.81 16.15
C SER A 4 0.43 -0.44 15.66
N PRO A 5 0.08 0.85 15.55
CA PRO A 5 -1.24 1.29 15.07
C PRO A 5 -1.56 0.80 13.65
N THR A 6 -0.53 0.72 12.79
CA THR A 6 -0.67 0.21 11.42
C THR A 6 -1.00 -1.27 11.41
N ALA A 7 -0.27 -2.07 12.20
CA ALA A 7 -0.53 -3.51 12.28
C ALA A 7 -1.96 -3.80 12.77
N LEU A 8 -2.43 -3.04 13.77
CA LEU A 8 -3.80 -3.18 14.28
C LEU A 8 -4.86 -2.85 13.23
N ARG A 9 -4.62 -1.86 12.37
CA ARG A 9 -5.55 -1.50 11.30
C ARG A 9 -5.66 -2.59 10.25
N PHE A 10 -4.54 -3.12 9.78
CA PHE A 10 -4.51 -4.20 8.79
C PHE A 10 -5.17 -5.48 9.30
N LEU A 11 -4.91 -5.86 10.55
CA LEU A 11 -5.56 -7.03 11.16
C LEU A 11 -7.08 -6.87 11.21
N LYS A 12 -7.57 -5.68 11.57
CA LYS A 12 -9.01 -5.40 11.57
C LYS A 12 -9.60 -5.45 10.15
N ALA A 13 -8.92 -4.85 9.17
CA ALA A 13 -9.36 -4.87 7.78
C ALA A 13 -9.37 -6.30 7.20
N ALA A 14 -8.37 -7.12 7.53
CA ALA A 14 -8.29 -8.51 7.09
C ALA A 14 -9.41 -9.37 7.67
N MET A 15 -9.78 -9.17 8.94
CA MET A 15 -10.93 -9.85 9.54
C MET A 15 -12.26 -9.43 8.89
N ASN A 16 -12.41 -8.14 8.54
CA ASN A 16 -13.62 -7.65 7.84
C ASN A 16 -13.68 -8.10 6.37
N ALA A 17 -12.54 -8.31 5.72
CA ALA A 17 -12.48 -8.77 4.32
C ALA A 17 -13.04 -10.17 4.11
N ASP A 18 -13.02 -11.01 5.15
CA ASP A 18 -13.58 -12.38 5.12
C ASP A 18 -15.12 -12.39 5.08
N THR A 19 -15.77 -11.40 5.69
CA THR A 19 -17.24 -11.34 5.82
C THR A 19 -17.92 -10.33 4.90
N ASP A 20 -17.26 -9.21 4.58
CA ASP A 20 -17.88 -8.05 3.93
C ASP A 20 -17.65 -8.01 2.41
N GLY A 21 -17.10 -9.09 1.84
CA GLY A 21 -16.89 -9.25 0.40
C GLY A 21 -16.13 -8.08 -0.23
N LEU A 22 -16.70 -7.46 -1.27
CA LEU A 22 -16.09 -6.34 -1.99
C LEU A 22 -15.84 -5.10 -1.11
N ALA A 23 -16.68 -4.86 -0.09
CA ALA A 23 -16.51 -3.71 0.80
C ALA A 23 -15.32 -3.89 1.75
N GLY A 24 -15.15 -5.10 2.29
CA GLY A 24 -13.98 -5.45 3.11
C GLY A 24 -12.69 -5.45 2.31
N LEU A 25 -12.72 -5.93 1.06
CA LEU A 25 -11.59 -5.84 0.13
C LEU A 25 -11.22 -4.39 -0.19
N GLN A 26 -12.20 -3.48 -0.35
CA GLN A 26 -11.93 -2.06 -0.58
C GLN A 26 -11.22 -1.41 0.60
N GLN A 27 -11.62 -1.72 1.83
CA GLN A 27 -10.94 -1.21 3.03
C GLN A 27 -9.49 -1.71 3.12
N MET A 28 -9.29 -3.01 2.90
CA MET A 28 -7.95 -3.61 2.93
C MET A 28 -7.05 -3.07 1.81
N ALA A 29 -7.57 -2.93 0.59
CA ALA A 29 -6.83 -2.38 -0.54
C ALA A 29 -6.49 -0.90 -0.33
N GLY A 30 -7.37 -0.12 0.30
CA GLY A 30 -7.12 1.27 0.66
C GLY A 30 -5.95 1.41 1.65
N ASP A 31 -5.93 0.59 2.70
CA ASP A 31 -4.82 0.58 3.66
C ASP A 31 -3.50 0.09 3.03
N ALA A 32 -3.56 -0.92 2.16
CA ALA A 32 -2.40 -1.40 1.39
C ALA A 32 -1.83 -0.31 0.48
N THR A 33 -2.69 0.47 -0.18
CA THR A 33 -2.28 1.60 -1.04
C THR A 33 -1.61 2.70 -0.21
N LEU A 34 -2.11 2.96 1.00
CA LEU A 34 -1.49 3.92 1.92
C LEU A 34 -0.07 3.47 2.31
N LEU A 35 0.13 2.18 2.61
CA LEU A 35 1.48 1.66 2.86
C LEU A 35 2.38 1.80 1.62
N TYR A 36 1.86 1.44 0.45
CA TYR A 36 2.61 1.55 -0.80
C TYR A 36 3.09 2.99 -1.04
N TYR A 37 2.26 4.00 -0.81
CA TYR A 37 2.64 5.41 -0.94
C TYR A 37 3.78 5.88 -0.02
N THR A 38 4.14 5.10 1.01
CA THR A 38 5.30 5.40 1.87
C THR A 38 6.61 4.81 1.33
N THR A 39 6.54 3.87 0.39
CA THR A 39 7.69 3.21 -0.23
C THR A 39 8.41 4.12 -1.22
N ASP A 40 9.68 3.82 -1.49
CA ASP A 40 10.48 4.59 -2.43
C ASP A 40 10.07 4.31 -3.88
N GLU A 41 9.56 3.10 -4.18
CA GLU A 41 8.97 2.75 -5.48
C GLU A 41 7.76 3.65 -5.82
N ALA A 42 6.86 3.87 -4.87
CA ALA A 42 5.74 4.78 -5.08
C ALA A 42 6.15 6.25 -5.22
N LYS A 43 7.21 6.67 -4.50
CA LYS A 43 7.75 8.03 -4.61
C LYS A 43 8.37 8.26 -5.98
N GLU A 44 9.09 7.28 -6.52
CA GLU A 44 9.68 7.35 -7.86
C GLU A 44 8.60 7.60 -8.92
N GLY A 45 7.49 6.85 -8.90
CA GLY A 45 6.37 7.09 -9.82
C GLY A 45 5.77 8.50 -9.68
N ARG A 46 5.60 8.99 -8.45
CA ARG A 46 5.10 10.34 -8.17
C ARG A 46 6.06 11.42 -8.68
N ASP A 47 7.35 11.27 -8.42
CA ASP A 47 8.36 12.28 -8.73
C ASP A 47 8.65 12.31 -10.23
N ALA A 48 8.71 11.15 -10.89
CA ALA A 48 8.76 11.05 -12.34
C ALA A 48 7.58 11.76 -13.03
N PHE A 49 6.36 11.57 -12.51
CA PHE A 49 5.18 12.27 -13.02
C PHE A 49 5.28 13.79 -12.86
N LYS A 50 5.77 14.27 -11.71
CA LYS A 50 5.98 15.71 -11.46
C LYS A 50 7.05 16.30 -12.36
N GLU A 51 8.13 15.56 -12.58
CA GLU A 51 9.27 15.95 -13.42
C GLU A 51 9.01 15.73 -14.92
N LYS A 52 7.86 15.13 -15.29
CA LYS A 52 7.47 14.77 -16.65
C LYS A 52 8.51 13.90 -17.37
N ARG A 53 9.13 12.99 -16.62
CA ARG A 53 10.02 11.96 -17.14
C ARG A 53 9.38 10.59 -17.00
N ASP A 54 9.92 9.62 -17.71
CA ASP A 54 9.53 8.23 -17.51
C ASP A 54 10.04 7.76 -16.13
N PRO A 55 9.21 7.05 -15.34
CA PRO A 55 9.63 6.47 -14.08
C PRO A 55 10.58 5.28 -14.31
N ASP A 56 11.62 5.20 -13.51
CA ASP A 56 12.55 4.07 -13.53
C ASP A 56 12.23 3.11 -12.37
N PHE A 57 11.48 2.05 -12.66
CA PHE A 57 11.17 1.02 -11.68
C PHE A 57 12.17 -0.14 -11.67
N ASP A 58 13.12 -0.18 -12.61
CA ASP A 58 14.09 -1.28 -12.70
C ASP A 58 15.11 -1.26 -11.55
N GLN A 59 15.22 -0.14 -10.84
CA GLN A 59 16.01 0.00 -9.61
C GLN A 59 15.42 -0.76 -8.40
N PHE A 60 14.15 -1.19 -8.45
CA PHE A 60 13.49 -1.88 -7.33
C PHE A 60 13.43 -3.41 -7.57
N PRO A 61 13.79 -4.24 -6.57
CA PRO A 61 13.76 -5.69 -6.71
C PRO A 61 12.32 -6.21 -6.82
N LYS A 62 12.07 -7.06 -7.82
CA LYS A 62 10.78 -7.77 -7.96
C LYS A 62 10.78 -8.97 -7.02
N PHE A 63 9.97 -8.91 -5.97
CA PHE A 63 9.79 -10.04 -5.05
C PHE A 63 9.00 -11.18 -5.73
N PRO A 64 9.33 -12.45 -5.42
CA PRO A 64 8.69 -13.63 -6.03
C PRO A 64 7.22 -13.83 -5.61
#